data_AF-A0A0C9YER2-F1
#
_entry.id   AF-A0A0C9YER2-F1
#
_cell.length_a   1.000
_cell.length_b   1.000
_cell.length_c   1.000
_cell.angle_alpha   90.00
_cell.angle_beta   90.00
_cell.angle_gamma   90.00
#
_symmetry.space_group_name_H-M   'P 1'
#
loop_
_entity.id
_entity.type
_entity.pdbx_description
1 polymer ?
#
loop_
_entity_poly.entity_id
_entity_poly.type
_entity_poly.pdbx_seq_one_letter_code
_entity_poly.pdbx_strand_id
1 'polypeptide(L)'
;MNVLPDKNEEYRTKSYWDQRYSQESVEDSFDWFKSYSDLADIIHELIPDKSSKILMLGCGNSKLSEDMWEDGYHNIVNTDFSKTVIEQMRRRHEVRPEMECMPHISIGSE
;
A
#
# COMPACT_ATOMS: atom_id res chain seq x y z
N MET A 1 -20.99 -0.10 1.58
CA MET A 1 -21.62 -0.88 0.51
C MET A 1 -20.61 -1.91 0.03
N ASN A 2 -21.02 -3.14 -0.28
CA ASN A 2 -20.12 -4.20 -0.76
C ASN A 2 -19.63 -3.85 -2.17
N VAL A 3 -18.47 -3.20 -2.29
CA VAL A 3 -17.85 -2.85 -3.57
C VAL A 3 -16.89 -3.97 -3.98
N LEU A 4 -17.44 -5.15 -4.23
CA LEU A 4 -16.75 -6.17 -5.01
C LEU A 4 -17.21 -5.98 -6.48
N PRO A 5 -16.30 -6.11 -7.46
CA PRO A 5 -16.66 -6.03 -8.85
C PRO A 5 -17.52 -7.24 -9.24
N ASP A 6 -18.31 -7.08 -10.28
CA ASP A 6 -19.12 -8.17 -10.83
C ASP A 6 -18.23 -9.24 -11.48
N LYS A 7 -17.05 -8.84 -11.98
CA LYS A 7 -16.09 -9.70 -12.66
C LYS A 7 -14.67 -9.50 -12.16
N ASN A 8 -13.92 -10.60 -12.07
CA ASN A 8 -12.52 -10.59 -11.60
C ASN A 8 -11.58 -9.78 -12.50
N GLU A 9 -11.89 -9.67 -13.80
CA GLU A 9 -11.09 -8.90 -14.76
C GLU A 9 -11.05 -7.41 -14.40
N GLU A 10 -12.04 -6.90 -13.68
CA GLU A 10 -12.13 -5.50 -13.30
C GLU A 10 -11.03 -5.09 -12.31
N TYR A 11 -10.52 -6.03 -11.49
CA TYR A 11 -9.37 -5.80 -10.61
C TYR A 11 -8.08 -5.46 -11.38
N ARG A 12 -8.03 -5.72 -12.69
CA ARG A 12 -6.90 -5.31 -13.53
C ARG A 12 -6.97 -3.84 -13.96
N THR A 13 -8.12 -3.20 -13.77
CA THR A 13 -8.38 -1.87 -14.31
C THR A 13 -8.09 -0.80 -13.27
N LYS A 14 -7.32 0.22 -13.67
CA LYS A 14 -7.05 1.38 -12.84
C LYS A 14 -8.34 2.11 -12.42
N SER A 15 -9.34 2.15 -13.32
CA SER A 15 -10.63 2.82 -13.08
C SER A 15 -11.40 2.21 -11.91
N TYR A 16 -11.42 0.87 -11.79
CA TYR A 16 -12.06 0.19 -10.67
C TYR A 16 -11.43 0.62 -9.34
N TRP A 17 -10.10 0.59 -9.26
CA TRP A 17 -9.38 0.96 -8.04
C TRP A 17 -9.50 2.43 -7.70
N ASP A 18 -9.34 3.32 -8.68
CA ASP A 18 -9.55 4.76 -8.46
C ASP A 18 -10.97 5.04 -7.92
N GLN A 19 -11.99 4.37 -8.48
CA GLN A 19 -13.38 4.51 -8.02
C GLN A 19 -13.55 3.97 -6.60
N ARG A 20 -13.02 2.79 -6.30
CA ARG A 20 -13.07 2.21 -4.96
C ARG A 20 -12.47 3.16 -3.93
N TYR A 21 -11.22 3.58 -4.14
CA TYR A 21 -10.52 4.45 -3.20
C TYR A 21 -11.15 5.84 -3.10
N SER A 22 -11.81 6.35 -4.15
CA SER A 22 -12.54 7.63 -4.07
C SER A 22 -13.76 7.59 -3.12
N GLN A 23 -14.22 6.40 -2.77
CA GLN A 23 -15.35 6.19 -1.85
C GLN A 23 -14.91 5.86 -0.42
N GLU A 24 -13.61 5.62 -0.22
CA GLU A 24 -13.00 5.32 1.07
C GLU A 24 -12.33 6.61 1.62
N SER A 25 -12.38 6.79 2.93
CA SER A 25 -11.71 7.87 3.65
C SER A 25 -10.21 7.59 3.80
N VAL A 26 -9.43 8.58 4.24
CA VAL A 26 -7.97 8.42 4.44
C VAL A 26 -7.67 7.46 5.59
N GLU A 27 -8.60 7.37 6.54
CA GLU A 27 -8.55 6.55 7.74
C GLU A 27 -8.94 5.09 7.45
N ASP A 28 -9.74 4.85 6.41
CA ASP A 28 -10.09 3.50 5.98
C ASP A 28 -8.84 2.73 5.56
N SER A 29 -8.82 1.43 5.88
CA SER A 29 -7.73 0.54 5.51
C SER A 29 -8.26 -0.85 5.21
N PHE A 30 -7.65 -1.52 4.24
CA PHE A 30 -8.03 -2.87 3.86
C PHE A 30 -6.80 -3.73 3.55
N ASP A 31 -6.72 -4.89 4.21
CA ASP A 31 -5.74 -5.94 3.89
C ASP A 31 -6.45 -7.08 3.16
N TRP A 32 -5.89 -7.49 2.02
CA TRP A 32 -6.47 -8.56 1.19
C TRP A 32 -6.44 -9.93 1.85
N PHE A 33 -5.36 -10.25 2.57
CA PHE A 33 -5.12 -11.60 3.09
C PHE A 33 -4.70 -11.62 4.56
N LYS A 34 -3.61 -10.91 4.88
CA LYS A 34 -2.92 -10.98 6.16
C LYS A 34 -2.51 -9.59 6.61
N SER A 35 -2.61 -9.36 7.91
CA SER A 35 -2.09 -8.15 8.55
C SER A 35 -0.59 -8.26 8.80
N TYR A 36 0.07 -7.17 9.20
CA TYR A 36 1.46 -7.23 9.64
C TYR A 36 1.66 -8.21 10.80
N SER A 37 0.73 -8.23 11.77
CA SER A 37 0.83 -9.12 12.94
C SER A 37 0.85 -10.61 12.59
N ASP A 38 0.20 -11.01 11.49
CA ASP A 38 0.25 -12.38 10.98
C ASP A 38 1.60 -12.75 10.36
N LEU A 39 2.37 -11.74 9.90
CA LEU A 39 3.58 -11.89 9.10
C LEU A 39 4.85 -11.48 9.84
N ALA A 40 4.74 -10.82 10.99
CA ALA A 40 5.85 -10.19 11.71
C ALA A 40 7.01 -11.15 11.96
N ASP A 41 6.75 -12.35 12.48
CA ASP A 41 7.78 -13.36 12.75
C ASP A 41 8.57 -13.74 11.47
N ILE A 42 7.86 -13.93 10.36
CA ILE A 42 8.47 -14.29 9.06
C ILE A 42 9.28 -13.10 8.52
N ILE A 43 8.76 -11.88 8.66
CA ILE A 43 9.45 -10.66 8.22
C ILE A 43 10.73 -10.44 9.05
N HIS A 44 10.68 -10.69 10.36
CA HIS A 44 11.85 -10.58 11.25
C HIS A 44 12.92 -11.62 10.90
N GLU A 45 12.50 -12.84 10.55
CA GLU A 45 13.42 -13.90 10.12
C GLU A 45 14.08 -13.58 8.77
N LEU A 46 13.29 -13.15 7.77
CA LEU A 46 13.76 -12.96 6.40
C LEU A 46 14.39 -11.59 6.15
N ILE A 47 14.00 -10.57 6.90
CA ILE A 47 14.48 -9.19 6.81
C ILE A 47 14.92 -8.72 8.20
N PRO A 48 16.00 -9.31 8.77
CA PRO A 48 16.42 -8.98 10.13
C PRO A 48 17.03 -7.57 10.25
N ASP A 49 17.57 -7.03 9.16
CA ASP A 49 18.12 -5.68 9.13
C ASP A 49 17.01 -4.64 8.90
N LYS A 50 16.67 -3.89 9.96
CA LYS A 50 15.66 -2.82 9.95
C LYS A 50 16.02 -1.65 9.02
N SER A 51 17.27 -1.54 8.59
CA SER A 51 17.71 -0.51 7.64
C SER A 51 17.52 -0.89 6.16
N SER A 52 17.04 -2.12 5.90
CA SER A 52 16.76 -2.63 4.55
C SER A 52 15.82 -1.71 3.78
N LYS A 53 16.12 -1.51 2.49
CA LYS A 53 15.25 -0.79 1.55
C LYS A 53 14.10 -1.68 1.10
N ILE A 54 12.87 -1.25 1.35
CA ILE A 54 11.67 -2.04 1.09
C ILE A 54 10.79 -1.30 0.09
N LEU A 55 10.35 -1.99 -0.96
CA LEU A 55 9.40 -1.49 -1.95
C LEU A 55 8.09 -2.27 -1.84
N MET A 56 7.01 -1.58 -1.49
CA MET A 56 5.67 -2.14 -1.36
C MET A 56 4.90 -1.96 -2.66
N LEU A 57 4.83 -3.03 -3.46
CA LEU A 57 4.13 -3.05 -4.75
C LEU A 57 2.62 -3.28 -4.55
N GLY A 58 1.81 -2.42 -5.15
CA GLY A 58 0.35 -2.51 -5.00
C GLY A 58 -0.07 -2.28 -3.56
N CYS A 59 0.47 -1.22 -2.94
CA CYS A 59 0.29 -0.98 -1.51
C CYS A 59 -1.18 -0.78 -1.11
N GLY A 60 -2.03 -0.31 -2.03
CA GLY A 60 -3.40 0.07 -1.72
C GLY A 60 -3.48 0.99 -0.50
N ASN A 61 -4.50 0.78 0.33
CA ASN A 61 -4.65 1.39 1.65
C ASN A 61 -4.38 0.39 2.80
N SER A 62 -3.48 -0.56 2.57
CA SER A 62 -3.06 -1.53 3.58
C SER A 62 -2.33 -0.85 4.74
N LYS A 63 -2.47 -1.39 5.95
CA LYS A 63 -1.67 -0.99 7.12
C LYS A 63 -0.31 -1.67 7.19
N LEU A 64 -0.01 -2.62 6.30
CA LEU A 64 1.19 -3.43 6.37
C LEU A 64 2.47 -2.59 6.47
N SER A 65 2.63 -1.58 5.62
CA SER A 65 3.80 -0.70 5.64
C SER A 65 3.80 0.27 6.83
N GLU A 66 2.63 0.70 7.27
CA GLU A 66 2.45 1.50 8.49
C GLU A 66 2.99 0.75 9.71
N ASP A 67 2.51 -0.47 9.91
CA ASP A 67 2.90 -1.31 11.05
C ASP A 67 4.36 -1.76 10.97
N MET A 68 4.88 -2.01 9.76
CA MET A 68 6.33 -2.25 9.55
C MET A 68 7.17 -1.05 9.98
N TRP A 69 6.70 0.18 9.69
CA TRP A 69 7.41 1.38 10.09
C TRP A 69 7.41 1.54 11.61
N GLU A 70 6.28 1.29 12.29
CA GLU A 70 6.22 1.29 13.76
C GLU A 70 7.14 0.22 14.39
N ASP A 71 7.41 -0.87 13.66
CA ASP A 71 8.36 -1.93 14.05
C ASP A 71 9.84 -1.62 13.67
N GLY A 72 10.11 -0.41 13.17
CA GLY A 72 11.47 0.11 12.94
C GLY A 72 11.98 0.01 11.50
N TYR A 73 11.20 -0.52 10.57
CA TYR A 73 11.56 -0.50 9.14
C TYR A 73 11.24 0.86 8.53
N HIS A 74 12.16 1.81 8.61
CA HIS A 74 11.86 3.19 8.18
C HIS A 74 12.10 3.44 6.68
N ASN A 75 12.87 2.59 6.00
CA ASN A 75 13.24 2.78 4.59
C ASN A 75 12.24 2.10 3.65
N ILE A 76 11.00 2.59 3.66
CA ILE A 76 9.87 2.01 2.90
C ILE A 76 9.39 2.96 1.81
N VAL A 77 9.27 2.45 0.59
CA VAL A 77 8.62 3.12 -0.53
C VAL A 77 7.34 2.37 -0.88
N ASN A 78 6.19 3.04 -0.81
CA ASN A 78 4.90 2.53 -1.22
C ASN A 78 4.59 2.95 -2.66
N THR A 79 4.13 2.01 -3.48
CA THR A 79 3.67 2.31 -4.84
C THR A 79 2.42 1.55 -5.23
N ASP A 80 1.57 2.22 -5.99
CA ASP A 80 0.32 1.72 -6.50
C ASP A 80 0.03 2.43 -7.84
N PHE A 81 -0.63 1.74 -8.75
CA PHE A 81 -1.05 2.33 -10.02
C PHE A 81 -2.25 3.27 -9.89
N SER A 82 -2.98 3.23 -8.77
CA SER A 82 -4.05 4.17 -8.45
C SER A 82 -3.44 5.43 -7.85
N LYS A 83 -3.61 6.55 -8.55
CA LYS A 83 -3.17 7.86 -8.02
C LYS A 83 -4.00 8.28 -6.82
N THR A 84 -5.28 7.92 -6.80
CA THR A 84 -6.21 8.21 -5.71
C THR A 84 -5.68 7.68 -4.38
N VAL A 85 -5.29 6.40 -4.32
CA VAL A 85 -4.79 5.82 -3.07
C VAL A 85 -3.42 6.33 -2.70
N ILE A 86 -2.55 6.62 -3.67
CA ILE A 86 -1.23 7.21 -3.38
C ILE A 86 -1.37 8.60 -2.76
N GLU A 87 -2.31 9.42 -3.21
CA GLU A 87 -2.58 10.72 -2.60
C GLU A 87 -3.14 10.58 -1.18
N GLN A 88 -3.99 9.58 -0.93
CA GLN A 88 -4.49 9.26 0.41
C GLN A 88 -3.36 8.79 1.34
N MET A 89 -2.52 7.86 0.88
CA MET A 89 -1.40 7.31 1.67
C MET A 89 -0.33 8.35 1.96
N ARG A 90 -0.07 9.29 1.04
CA ARG A 90 0.77 10.46 1.33
C ARG A 90 0.27 11.22 2.54
N ARG A 91 -1.03 11.57 2.57
CA ARG A 91 -1.64 12.31 3.69
C ARG A 91 -1.59 11.51 4.99
N ARG A 92 -1.95 10.23 4.91
CA ARG A 92 -1.95 9.32 6.06
C ARG A 92 -0.58 9.17 6.71
N HIS A 93 0.47 9.15 5.90
CA HIS A 93 1.85 8.95 6.35
C HIS A 93 2.65 10.25 6.46
N GLU A 94 2.02 11.43 6.45
CA GLU A 94 2.71 12.72 6.65
C GLU A 94 3.54 12.77 7.95
N VAL A 95 3.14 12.00 8.97
CA VAL A 95 3.83 11.89 10.25
C VAL A 95 5.02 10.91 10.24
N ARG A 96 5.30 10.23 9.12
CA ARG A 96 6.36 9.24 8.93
C ARG A 96 7.35 9.71 7.86
N PRO A 97 8.26 10.64 8.20
CA PRO A 97 9.02 11.41 7.22
C PRO A 97 9.96 10.56 6.34
N GLU A 98 10.39 9.38 6.79
CA GLU A 98 11.23 8.46 6.02
C GLU A 98 10.43 7.58 5.04
N MET A 99 9.11 7.48 5.21
CA MET A 99 8.26 6.67 4.36
C MET A 99 7.82 7.47 3.12
N GLU A 100 8.08 6.91 1.95
CA GLU A 100 7.70 7.53 0.68
C GLU A 100 6.46 6.87 0.07
N CYS A 101 5.64 7.65 -0.62
CA CYS A 101 4.51 7.17 -1.41
C CYS A 101 4.62 7.73 -2.83
N MET A 102 4.83 6.86 -3.82
CA MET A 102 5.08 7.24 -5.21
C MET A 102 4.06 6.59 -6.15
N PRO A 103 3.45 7.34 -7.08
CA PRO A 103 2.59 6.74 -8.09
C PRO A 103 3.44 5.82 -8.98
N HIS A 104 2.85 4.72 -9.43
CA HIS A 104 3.49 3.90 -10.45
C HIS A 104 3.80 4.77 -11.67
N ILE A 105 5.08 4.86 -12.03
CA ILE A 105 5.51 5.43 -13.31
C ILE A 105 5.40 4.33 -14.35
N SER A 106 4.40 4.42 -15.24
CA SER A 106 4.37 3.58 -16.43
C SER A 106 5.57 3.98 -17.28
N ILE A 107 6.62 3.17 -17.27
CA ILE A 107 7.60 3.14 -18.36
C ILE A 107 6.80 2.80 -19.61
N GLY A 108 6.67 3.77 -20.52
CA GLY A 108 5.77 3.70 -21.65
C GLY A 108 5.89 2.36 -22.39
N SER A 109 4.77 1.67 -22.53
CA SER A 109 4.60 0.75 -23.64
C SER A 109 4.30 1.61 -24.88
N GLU A 110 5.25 1.67 -25.81
CA GLU A 110 4.91 1.89 -27.22
C GLU A 110 3.96 0.78 -27.71
#